data_AF-A0A2H6A285-F1
#
_entry.id   AF-A0A2H6A285-F1
#
_cell.length_a   1.000
_cell.length_b   1.000
_cell.length_c   1.000
_cell.angle_alpha   90.00
_cell.angle_beta   90.00
_cell.angle_gamma   90.00
#
_symmetry.space_group_name_H-M   'P 1'
#
loop_
_entity.id
_entity.type
_entity.pdbx_description
1 polymer ?
#
loop_
_entity_poly.entity_id
_entity_poly.type
_entity_poly.pdbx_seq_one_letter_code
_entity_poly.pdbx_strand_id
1 'polypeptide(L)'
;MRWVTDEAGRRWGVERVGRTSGIVPAKGKDGQFPEPTDIVRFSCETDRSEPPREVATRAGLLEQLTDTELRALLNIAPRAPGA
;
A
#
# COMPACT_ATOMS: atom_id res chain seq x y z
N MET A 1 -0.66 12.38 4.66
CA MET A 1 -1.81 11.46 4.64
C MET A 1 -2.70 11.87 3.48
N ARG A 2 -3.05 10.94 2.58
CA ARG A 2 -3.89 11.19 1.40
C ARG A 2 -5.26 10.52 1.60
N TRP A 3 -6.24 10.90 0.79
CA TRP A 3 -7.58 10.34 0.83
C TRP A 3 -7.97 9.83 -0.54
N VAL A 4 -8.68 8.71 -0.59
CA VAL A 4 -9.28 8.17 -1.81
C VAL A 4 -10.70 7.69 -1.53
N THR A 5 -11.60 7.89 -2.49
CA THR A 5 -12.96 7.35 -2.44
C THR A 5 -13.02 6.12 -3.33
N ASP A 6 -13.57 5.01 -2.85
CA ASP A 6 -13.76 3.81 -3.67
C ASP A 6 -15.00 3.91 -4.59
N GLU A 7 -15.27 2.87 -5.38
CA GLU A 7 -16.43 2.84 -6.29
C GLU A 7 -17.78 2.78 -5.55
N ALA A 8 -17.78 2.30 -4.30
CA ALA A 8 -18.96 2.28 -3.43
C ALA A 8 -19.19 3.61 -2.69
N GLY A 9 -18.35 4.62 -2.95
CA GLY A 9 -18.45 5.94 -2.29
C GLY A 9 -17.89 5.97 -0.87
N ARG A 10 -17.19 4.93 -0.40
CA ARG A 10 -16.55 4.93 0.92
C ARG A 10 -15.25 5.72 0.88
N ARG A 11 -14.95 6.42 1.97
CA ARG A 11 -13.73 7.21 2.13
C ARG A 11 -12.64 6.39 2.80
N TRP A 12 -11.44 6.42 2.22
CA TRP A 12 -10.27 5.68 2.67
C TRP A 12 -9.10 6.62 2.91
N GLY A 13 -8.50 6.53 4.10
CA GLY A 13 -7.23 7.17 4.42
C GLY A 13 -6.08 6.34 3.88
N VAL A 14 -5.12 6.99 3.23
CA VAL A 14 -3.94 6.37 2.62
C VAL A 14 -2.69 6.90 3.28
N GLU A 15 -1.88 5.99 3.81
CA GLU A 15 -0.62 6.30 4.49
C GLU A 15 0.47 5.27 4.20
N ARG A 16 1.72 5.72 4.21
CA ARG A 16 2.88 4.83 4.22
C ARG A 16 3.14 4.41 5.66
N VAL A 17 3.02 3.13 5.95
CA VAL A 17 3.20 2.55 7.31
C VAL A 17 4.56 1.88 7.49
N GLY A 18 5.30 1.67 6.40
CA GLY A 18 6.62 1.07 6.46
C GLY A 18 7.38 1.15 5.15
N ARG A 19 8.65 0.74 5.21
CA ARG A 19 9.53 0.54 4.06
C ARG A 19 10.35 -0.72 4.29
N THR A 20 10.34 -1.63 3.32
CA THR A 20 11.24 -2.78 3.35
C THR A 20 12.67 -2.29 3.10
N SER A 21 13.61 -2.72 3.94
CA SER A 21 15.02 -2.51 3.66
C SER A 21 15.41 -3.48 2.55
N GLY A 22 15.88 -2.98 1.41
CA GLY A 22 16.41 -3.80 0.30
C GLY A 22 17.70 -4.56 0.64
N ILE A 23 17.99 -4.78 1.92
CA ILE A 23 19.28 -5.22 2.46
C ILE A 23 19.36 -6.75 2.60
N VAL A 24 18.23 -7.47 2.51
CA VAL A 24 18.25 -8.93 2.62
C VAL A 24 18.32 -9.56 1.22
N PRO A 25 19.45 -10.14 0.81
CA PRO A 25 19.49 -10.96 -0.39
C PRO A 25 18.58 -12.18 -0.16
N ALA A 26 17.56 -12.34 -1.00
CA ALA A 26 16.88 -13.63 -1.11
C ALA A 26 17.94 -14.64 -1.54
N LYS A 27 18.13 -15.72 -0.76
CA LYS A 27 19.02 -16.82 -1.11
C LYS A 27 18.65 -17.30 -2.53
N GLY A 28 19.49 -16.96 -3.50
CA GLY A 28 19.36 -17.40 -4.88
C GLY A 28 18.93 -16.31 -5.87
N LYS A 29 19.85 -15.40 -6.21
CA LYS A 29 20.27 -15.08 -7.59
C LYS A 29 21.22 -13.88 -7.56
N ASP A 30 22.14 -13.88 -8.50
CA ASP A 30 23.32 -13.03 -8.59
C ASP A 30 23.05 -11.53 -8.33
N GLY A 31 23.73 -10.97 -7.33
CA GLY A 31 24.12 -9.56 -7.25
C GLY A 31 23.04 -8.47 -7.16
N GLN A 32 21.75 -8.78 -7.27
CA GLN A 32 20.69 -7.78 -7.32
C GLN A 32 19.94 -7.71 -6.00
N PHE A 33 20.22 -6.66 -5.22
CA PHE A 33 19.45 -6.31 -4.03
C PHE A 33 18.00 -6.02 -4.43
N PRO A 34 17.00 -6.53 -3.70
CA PRO A 34 15.61 -6.18 -3.97
C PRO A 34 15.42 -4.66 -3.83
N GLU A 35 14.73 -4.03 -4.80
CA GLU A 35 14.40 -2.61 -4.68
C GLU A 35 13.60 -2.37 -3.39
N PRO A 36 13.88 -1.28 -2.65
CA PRO A 36 13.09 -0.95 -1.47
C PRO A 36 11.63 -0.69 -1.86
N THR A 37 10.71 -1.27 -1.10
CA THR A 37 9.27 -1.08 -1.28
C THR A 37 8.66 -0.38 -0.09
N ASP A 38 7.74 0.55 -0.36
CA ASP A 38 6.90 1.17 0.66
C ASP A 38 5.68 0.28 0.92
N ILE A 39 5.31 0.11 2.20
CA ILE A 39 4.07 -0.53 2.59
C ILE A 39 3.03 0.57 2.74
N VAL A 40 2.03 0.56 1.88
CA VAL A 40 0.93 1.52 1.87
C VAL A 40 -0.28 0.86 2.53
N ARG A 41 -0.83 1.50 3.56
CA ARG A 41 -2.05 1.09 4.25
C ARG A 41 -3.21 1.97 3.82
N PHE A 42 -4.34 1.31 3.55
CA PHE A 42 -5.64 1.91 3.34
C PHE A 42 -6.52 1.59 4.53
N SER A 43 -7.05 2.62 5.18
CA SER A 43 -7.93 2.51 6.34
C SER A 43 -9.29 3.13 5.99
N CYS A 44 -10.37 2.36 6.08
CA CYS A 44 -11.71 2.87 5.77
C CYS A 44 -12.19 3.78 6.91
N GLU A 45 -12.51 5.04 6.59
CA GLU A 45 -13.03 6.00 7.55
C GLU A 45 -14.55 5.85 7.72
N THR A 46 -15.24 5.54 6.62
CA THR A 46 -16.70 5.39 6.59
C THR A 46 -17.17 4.12 7.28
N ASP A 47 -16.38 3.05 7.22
CA ASP A 47 -16.69 1.76 7.82
C ASP A 47 -15.50 1.23 8.63
N ARG A 48 -15.58 1.39 9.96
CA ARG A 48 -14.53 0.92 10.88
C ARG A 48 -14.50 -0.59 11.07
N SER A 49 -15.49 -1.32 10.55
CA SER A 49 -15.50 -2.79 10.58
C SER A 49 -14.74 -3.40 9.41
N GLU A 50 -14.55 -2.63 8.31
CA GLU A 50 -13.71 -3.07 7.20
C GLU A 50 -12.23 -3.05 7.64
N PRO A 51 -11.54 -4.21 7.59
CA PRO A 51 -10.15 -4.28 8.01
C PRO A 51 -9.27 -3.43 7.08
N PRO A 52 -8.15 -2.89 7.60
CA PRO A 52 -7.20 -2.16 6.77
C PRO A 52 -6.68 -3.05 5.63
N ARG A 53 -6.33 -2.43 4.51
CA ARG A 53 -5.73 -3.10 3.36
C ARG A 53 -4.30 -2.63 3.18
N GLU A 54 -3.40 -3.54 2.82
CA GLU A 54 -1.98 -3.23 2.69
C GLU A 54 -1.42 -3.72 1.37
N VAL A 55 -0.65 -2.86 0.71
CA VAL A 55 0.04 -3.20 -0.53
C VAL A 55 1.47 -2.71 -0.50
N ALA A 56 2.39 -3.52 -1.03
CA ALA A 56 3.76 -3.11 -1.25
C ALA A 56 3.88 -2.41 -2.61
N THR A 57 4.38 -1.18 -2.62
CA THR A 57 4.66 -0.42 -3.84
C THR A 57 6.14 -0.07 -3.91
N ARG A 58 6.64 0.32 -5.07
CA ARG A 58 8.00 0.89 -5.18
C ARG A 58 8.15 2.08 -4.22
N ALA A 59 9.32 2.20 -3.58
CA ALA A 59 9.58 3.32 -2.68
C ALA A 59 9.40 4.68 -3.38
N GLY A 60 8.70 5.60 -2.72
CA GLY A 60 8.42 6.95 -3.23
C GLY A 60 7.34 7.02 -4.32
N LEU A 61 6.71 5.90 -4.66
CA LEU A 61 5.64 5.87 -5.65
C LEU A 61 4.36 6.53 -5.10
N LEU A 62 4.08 6.39 -3.80
CA LEU A 62 2.86 6.91 -3.17
C LEU A 62 2.63 8.40 -3.45
N GLU A 63 3.70 9.18 -3.45
CA GLU A 63 3.70 10.62 -3.68
C GLU A 63 3.47 11.00 -5.15
N GLN A 64 3.68 10.07 -6.08
CA GLN A 64 3.55 10.27 -7.53
C GLN A 64 2.21 9.79 -8.10
N LEU A 65 1.50 8.92 -7.36
CA LEU A 65 0.26 8.33 -7.84
C LEU A 65 -0.86 9.37 -7.92
N THR A 66 -1.60 9.33 -9.02
CA THR A 66 -2.88 10.03 -9.15
C THR A 66 -3.96 9.38 -8.28
N ASP A 67 -5.07 10.09 -8.06
CA ASP A 67 -6.17 9.54 -7.27
C ASP A 67 -6.82 8.31 -7.95
N THR A 68 -6.82 8.27 -9.28
CA THR A 68 -7.27 7.11 -10.06
C THR A 68 -6.39 5.89 -9.82
N GLU A 69 -5.06 6.07 -9.81
CA GLU A 69 -4.12 4.97 -9.54
C GLU A 69 -4.17 4.52 -8.08
N LEU A 70 -4.38 5.44 -7.13
CA LEU A 70 -4.63 5.09 -5.74
C LEU A 70 -5.90 4.25 -5.58
N ARG A 71 -6.97 4.58 -6.30
CA ARG A 71 -8.21 3.80 -6.30
C ARG A 71 -7.97 2.41 -6.88
N ALA A 72 -7.24 2.32 -8.00
CA ALA A 72 -6.89 1.04 -8.60
C ALA A 72 -6.07 0.17 -7.63
N LEU A 73 -5.11 0.76 -6.90
CA LEU A 73 -4.33 0.07 -5.87
C LEU A 73 -5.20 -0.39 -4.71
N LEU A 74 -6.12 0.43 -4.22
CA LEU A 74 -7.07 0.05 -3.17
C LEU A 74 -7.90 -1.19 -3.57
N ASN A 75 -8.35 -1.23 -4.82
CA ASN A 75 -9.18 -2.32 -5.33
C ASN A 75 -8.44 -3.66 -5.38
N ILE A 76 -7.12 -3.65 -5.60
CA ILE A 76 -6.29 -4.87 -5.61
C ILE A 76 -5.59 -5.15 -4.28
N ALA A 77 -5.58 -4.20 -3.35
CA ALA A 77 -4.87 -4.33 -2.08
C ALA A 77 -5.53 -5.43 -1.22
N PRO A 78 -4.77 -6.47 -0.81
CA PRO A 78 -5.28 -7.49 0.09
C PRO A 78 -5.58 -6.90 1.47
N ARG A 79 -6.46 -7.57 2.22
CA ARG A 79 -6.67 -7.28 3.64
C ARG A 79 -5.36 -7.49 4.39
N ALA A 80 -5.02 -6.56 5.28
CA ALA A 80 -3.84 -6.66 6.10
C ALA A 80 -3.93 -7.93 6.98
N PRO A 81 -2.86 -8.73 7.08
CA PRO A 81 -2.84 -9.90 7.93
C PRO A 81 -2.89 -9.48 9.40
N GLY A 82 -4.02 -9.75 10.06
CA GLY A 82 -4.24 -9.48 11.49
C GLY A 82 -4.92 -8.12 11.72
N ALA A 83 -6.21 -8.18 12.02
CA ALA A 83 -6.92 -7.20 12.85
C ALA A 83 -7.24 -7.89 14.19
#